data_AF-L7N513-F1
#
_entry.id   AF-L7N513-F1
#
_cell.length_a   1.000
_cell.length_b   1.000
_cell.length_c   1.000
_cell.angle_alpha   90.00
_cell.angle_beta   90.00
_cell.angle_gamma   90.00
#
_symmetry.space_group_name_H-M   'P 1'
#
loop_
_entity.id
_entity.type
_entity.pdbx_description
1 polymer ?
#
loop_
_entity_poly.entity_id
_entity_poly.type
_entity_poly.pdbx_seq_one_letter_code
_entity_poly.pdbx_strand_id
1 'polypeptide(L)'
;MIGDQDSIAAVLNRLRRAQGQLAGVISMIEQGRDCRDVVTQLAAVSRALDRAGFKIVAAGLKECVSGATASGAAPLSAAELEKLFLALA
;
A
#
# COMPACT_ATOMS: atom_id res chain seq x y z
N MET A 1 15.87 10.55 -5.39
CA MET A 1 14.43 10.35 -5.16
C MET A 1 14.04 9.03 -5.78
N ILE A 2 13.58 8.10 -4.94
CA ILE A 2 12.82 6.86 -5.20
C ILE A 2 12.97 6.27 -6.61
N GLY A 3 13.55 5.07 -6.68
CA GLY A 3 13.56 4.25 -7.88
C GLY A 3 12.17 4.20 -8.53
N ASP A 4 12.12 4.65 -9.78
CA ASP A 4 10.99 4.57 -10.71
C ASP A 4 9.79 5.48 -10.34
N GLN A 5 9.80 6.73 -10.82
CA GLN A 5 8.67 7.68 -10.69
C GLN A 5 7.32 7.07 -11.13
N ASP A 6 7.35 6.16 -12.10
CA ASP A 6 6.18 5.42 -12.57
C ASP A 6 5.62 4.46 -11.52
N SER A 7 6.49 3.81 -10.74
CA SER A 7 6.08 2.94 -9.63
C SER A 7 5.41 3.74 -8.50
N ILE A 8 5.91 4.94 -8.19
CA ILE A 8 5.30 5.83 -7.18
C ILE A 8 3.94 6.34 -7.64
N ALA A 9 3.86 6.86 -8.88
CA ALA A 9 2.61 7.35 -9.45
C ALA A 9 1.54 6.25 -9.46
N ALA A 10 1.94 5.01 -9.80
CA ALA A 10 1.06 3.86 -9.79
C ALA A 10 0.59 3.46 -8.38
N VAL A 11 1.41 3.64 -7.34
CA VAL A 11 1.03 3.44 -5.94
C VAL A 11 0.08 4.55 -5.48
N LEU A 12 0.41 5.81 -5.73
CA LEU A 12 -0.43 6.96 -5.39
C LEU A 12 -1.83 6.85 -6.02
N ASN A 13 -1.91 6.45 -7.30
CA ASN A 13 -3.19 6.24 -7.96
C ASN A 13 -4.00 5.09 -7.34
N ARG A 14 -3.36 4.05 -6.80
CA ARG A 14 -4.05 2.99 -6.06
C ARG A 14 -4.58 3.50 -4.72
N LEU A 15 -3.76 4.25 -3.97
CA LEU A 15 -4.15 4.81 -2.68
C LEU A 15 -5.31 5.81 -2.82
N ARG A 16 -5.28 6.69 -3.84
CA ARG A 16 -6.40 7.60 -4.15
C ARG A 16 -7.70 6.86 -4.46
N ARG A 17 -7.63 5.74 -5.18
CA ARG A 17 -8.81 4.89 -5.41
C ARG A 17 -9.31 4.25 -4.13
N ALA A 18 -8.42 3.70 -3.31
CA ALA A 18 -8.76 3.11 -2.02
C ALA A 18 -9.42 4.16 -1.08
N GLN A 19 -8.94 5.41 -1.10
CA GLN A 19 -9.55 6.52 -0.38
C GLN A 19 -11.01 6.75 -0.83
N GLY A 20 -11.27 6.79 -2.13
CA GLY A 20 -12.64 6.95 -2.65
C GLY A 20 -13.55 5.77 -2.29
N GLN A 21 -13.02 4.54 -2.34
CA GLN A 21 -13.75 3.35 -1.92
C GLN A 21 -14.06 3.37 -0.42
N LEU A 22 -13.12 3.80 0.42
CA LEU A 22 -13.32 3.93 1.86
C LEU A 22 -14.37 5.00 2.19
N ALA A 23 -14.34 6.14 1.50
CA ALA A 23 -15.40 7.15 1.63
C ALA A 23 -16.78 6.56 1.27
N GLY A 24 -16.83 5.72 0.24
CA GLY A 24 -18.03 4.95 -0.10
C GLY A 24 -18.49 4.05 1.04
N VAL A 25 -17.59 3.26 1.63
CA VAL A 25 -17.88 2.39 2.78
C VAL A 25 -18.44 3.17 3.97
N ILE A 26 -17.84 4.31 4.31
CA ILE A 26 -18.32 5.20 5.38
C ILE A 26 -19.77 5.62 5.09
N SER A 27 -20.05 6.08 3.87
CA SER A 27 -21.40 6.49 3.48
C SER A 27 -22.41 5.34 3.53
N MET A 28 -22.00 4.11 3.16
CA MET A 28 -22.87 2.93 3.29
C MET A 28 -23.25 2.64 4.74
N ILE A 29 -22.31 2.82 5.68
CA ILE A 29 -22.55 2.65 7.11
C ILE A 29 -23.49 3.74 7.62
N GLU A 30 -23.25 4.99 7.26
CA GLU A 30 -24.10 6.13 7.64
C GLU A 30 -25.54 5.98 7.12
N GLN A 31 -25.71 5.37 5.94
CA GLN A 31 -27.01 5.07 5.34
C GLN A 31 -27.68 3.80 5.89
N GLY A 32 -27.04 3.08 6.81
CA GLY A 32 -27.57 1.85 7.39
C GLY A 32 -27.72 0.71 6.39
N ARG A 33 -26.80 0.60 5.41
CA ARG A 33 -26.82 -0.49 4.42
C ARG A 33 -26.53 -1.85 5.05
N ASP A 34 -26.89 -2.90 4.30
CA ASP A 34 -26.70 -4.29 4.71
C ASP A 34 -25.24 -4.61 5.08
N CYS A 35 -25.07 -5.39 6.15
CA CYS A 35 -23.77 -5.76 6.70
C CYS A 35 -22.90 -6.50 5.67
N ARG A 36 -23.51 -7.38 4.85
CA ARG A 36 -22.77 -8.15 3.82
C ARG A 36 -22.19 -7.23 2.76
N ASP A 37 -22.96 -6.23 2.32
CA ASP A 37 -22.51 -5.24 1.34
C ASP A 37 -21.34 -4.41 1.90
N VAL A 38 -21.48 -3.94 3.15
CA VAL A 38 -20.44 -3.17 3.85
C VAL A 38 -19.14 -3.96 3.96
N VAL A 39 -19.21 -5.19 4.48
CA VAL A 39 -18.03 -6.05 4.64
C VAL A 39 -17.40 -6.39 3.30
N THR A 40 -18.20 -6.61 2.25
CA THR A 40 -17.69 -6.90 0.90
C THR A 40 -16.89 -5.72 0.33
N GLN A 41 -17.40 -4.49 0.46
CA GLN A 41 -16.67 -3.30 0.01
C GLN A 41 -15.45 -3.01 0.86
N LEU A 42 -15.55 -3.19 2.19
CA LEU A 42 -14.41 -3.02 3.09
C LEU A 42 -13.28 -4.01 2.75
N ALA A 43 -13.60 -5.27 2.45
CA ALA A 43 -12.63 -6.25 2.00
C ALA A 43 -11.96 -5.85 0.66
N ALA A 44 -12.70 -5.20 -0.24
CA ALA A 44 -12.15 -4.67 -1.49
C ALA A 44 -11.16 -3.51 -1.23
N VAL A 45 -11.47 -2.63 -0.27
CA VAL A 45 -10.56 -1.56 0.19
C VAL A 45 -9.29 -2.16 0.78
N SER A 46 -9.41 -3.12 1.71
CA SER A 46 -8.27 -3.80 2.33
C SER A 46 -7.31 -4.37 1.28
N ARG A 47 -7.83 -5.15 0.32
CA ARG A 47 -7.03 -5.72 -0.78
C ARG A 47 -6.35 -4.66 -1.66
N ALA A 48 -6.96 -3.48 -1.80
CA ALA A 48 -6.35 -2.39 -2.55
C ALA A 48 -5.15 -1.78 -1.79
N LEU A 49 -5.27 -1.66 -0.46
CA LEU A 49 -4.21 -1.20 0.43
C LEU A 49 -3.06 -2.22 0.48
N ASP A 50 -3.35 -3.51 0.66
CA ASP A 50 -2.33 -4.58 0.71
C ASP A 50 -1.47 -4.57 -0.54
N ARG A 51 -2.10 -4.50 -1.72
CA ARG A 51 -1.38 -4.43 -3.01
C ARG A 51 -0.53 -3.17 -3.15
N ALA A 52 -0.95 -2.05 -2.57
CA ALA A 52 -0.14 -0.84 -2.55
C ALA A 52 1.07 -1.01 -1.61
N GLY A 53 0.85 -1.55 -0.41
CA GLY A 53 1.90 -1.86 0.57
C GLY A 53 2.96 -2.81 0.01
N PHE A 54 2.55 -3.93 -0.58
CA PHE A 54 3.49 -4.89 -1.19
C PHE A 54 4.32 -4.27 -2.31
N LYS A 55 3.76 -3.35 -3.11
CA LYS A 55 4.52 -2.63 -4.13
C LYS A 55 5.58 -1.71 -3.52
N ILE A 56 5.27 -1.04 -2.41
CA ILE A 56 6.23 -0.18 -1.69
C ILE A 56 7.37 -1.02 -1.12
N VAL A 57 7.06 -2.12 -0.44
CA VAL A 57 8.08 -3.02 0.13
C VAL A 57 8.93 -3.65 -0.97
N ALA A 58 8.33 -4.08 -2.09
CA ALA A 58 9.06 -4.61 -3.23
C ALA A 58 10.01 -3.58 -3.88
N ALA A 59 9.64 -2.29 -3.89
CA ALA A 59 10.53 -1.22 -4.35
C ALA A 59 11.71 -1.03 -3.38
N GLY A 60 11.46 -1.02 -2.07
CA GLY A 60 12.53 -0.96 -1.06
C GLY A 60 13.49 -2.15 -1.09
N LEU A 61 12.96 -3.37 -1.34
CA LEU A 61 13.76 -4.58 -1.56
C LEU A 61 14.70 -4.44 -2.76
N LYS A 62 14.20 -3.90 -3.89
CA LYS A 62 15.04 -3.65 -5.08
C LYS A 62 16.17 -2.67 -4.80
N GLU A 63 15.88 -1.58 -4.08
CA GLU A 63 16.89 -0.60 -3.70
C GLU A 63 17.98 -1.25 -2.81
N CYS A 64 17.59 -2.08 -1.84
CA CYS A 64 18.54 -2.78 -0.97
C CYS A 64 19.43 -3.77 -1.71
N VAL A 65 18.86 -4.58 -2.61
CA VAL A 65 19.62 -5.56 -3.41
C VAL A 65 20.53 -4.87 -4.42
N SER A 66 20.10 -3.74 -4.99
CA SER A 66 20.90 -2.99 -5.98
C SER A 66 22.06 -2.21 -5.37
N GLY A 67 22.09 -2.02 -4.05
CA GLY A 67 23.09 -1.18 -3.36
C GLY A 67 23.04 0.30 -3.74
N ALA A 68 22.07 0.72 -4.55
CA ALA A 68 21.92 2.07 -5.03
C ALA A 68 21.01 2.87 -4.08
N THR A 69 21.61 3.61 -3.14
CA THR A 69 20.87 4.61 -2.38
C THR A 69 21.13 6.00 -2.95
N ALA A 70 20.08 6.65 -3.43
CA ALA A 70 20.18 7.96 -4.08
C ALA A 70 20.52 9.12 -3.12
N SER A 71 20.83 8.84 -1.83
CA SER A 71 20.89 9.88 -0.80
C SER A 71 21.90 9.65 0.35
N GLY A 72 22.83 8.70 0.23
CA GLY A 72 23.82 8.44 1.29
C GLY A 72 23.26 7.87 2.60
N ALA A 73 21.95 7.60 2.65
CA ALA A 73 21.34 6.79 3.69
C ALA A 73 21.68 5.31 3.46
N ALA A 74 21.90 4.57 4.54
CA ALA A 74 22.07 3.13 4.45
C ALA A 74 20.78 2.50 3.87
N PRO A 75 20.89 1.53 2.95
CA PRO A 75 19.72 0.77 2.50
C PRO A 75 19.07 0.08 3.71
N LEU A 76 17.74 -0.12 3.64
CA LEU A 76 17.02 -0.87 4.67
C LEU A 76 17.68 -2.24 4.87
N SER A 77 17.89 -2.64 6.12
CA SER A 77 18.38 -3.98 6.40
C SER A 77 17.33 -5.03 6.03
N ALA A 78 17.77 -6.26 5.76
CA ALA A 78 16.86 -7.38 5.51
C ALA A 78 15.84 -7.57 6.65
N ALA A 79 16.26 -7.37 7.90
CA ALA A 79 15.40 -7.46 9.08
C ALA A 79 14.33 -6.36 9.12
N GLU A 80 14.65 -5.13 8.71
CA GLU A 80 13.66 -4.05 8.62
C GLU A 80 12.63 -4.31 7.52
N LEU A 81 13.06 -4.86 6.38
CA LEU A 81 12.16 -5.23 5.30
C LEU A 81 11.24 -6.40 5.67
N GLU A 82 11.77 -7.41 6.38
CA GLU A 82 10.97 -8.51 6.93
C GLU A 82 9.89 -7.97 7.88
N LYS A 83 10.25 -7.07 8.79
CA LYS A 83 9.31 -6.43 9.70
C LYS A 83 8.21 -5.66 8.96
N LEU A 84 8.57 -4.89 7.94
CA LEU A 84 7.60 -4.14 7.12
C LEU A 84 6.68 -5.07 6.33
N PHE A 85 7.20 -6.18 5.83
CA PHE A 85 6.41 -7.18 5.11
C PHE A 85 5.39 -7.87 6.03
N LEU A 86 5.82 -8.30 7.22
CA LEU A 86 4.95 -8.94 8.22
C LEU A 86 3.85 -8.00 8.74
N ALA A 87 4.07 -6.69 8.74
CA ALA A 87 3.04 -5.71 9.10
C ALA A 87 1.92 -5.57 8.05
N LEU A 88 2.11 -6.12 6.85
CA LEU A 88 1.15 -6.10 5.74
C LEU A 88 0.50 -7.48 5.49
N ALA A 89 0.85 -8.50 6.28
CA ALA A 89 0.43 -9.89 6.13
C ALA A 89 -0.79 -10.25 7.00
#